data_AF-A0A937IJE9-F1
#
_entry.id   AF-A0A937IJE9-F1
#
_cell.length_a   1.000
_cell.length_b   1.000
_cell.length_c   1.000
_cell.angle_alpha   90.00
_cell.angle_beta   90.00
_cell.angle_gamma   90.00
#
_symmetry.space_group_name_H-M   'P 1'
#
loop_
_entity.id
_entity.type
_entity.pdbx_description
1 polymer ?
#
loop_
_entity_poly.entity_id
_entity_poly.type
_entity_poly.pdbx_seq_one_letter_code
_entity_poly.pdbx_strand_id
1 'polypeptide(L)'
;LRKQGLSAVAKKSSRVAAEGLIGVTVKDNQGALIEINSETDFVARNKLFQDFVKTCSDLSLTCNEDIEILKQMQYPNTGRSVDQELANNIATIGENMNVRRSKILKVSNGVIISYVHNNVADGLGKLGVLVALESNGDKDKLSSVGKQIAMHIAATSPKSLNIEDLDEDVVDRERQVLIDQAVASGKPKEIAEKMVNGRMLKYFQEVVLNEQVSVIDGETKIKDVVTKLQKDLDTEVKLSGFIFLKLGEGIEVSENDFAAEVAATAGIK
;
A
#
# COMPACT_ATOMS: atom_id res chain seq x y z
N LEU A 1 2.21 22.89 30.11
CA LEU A 1 1.65 22.62 28.77
C LEU A 1 2.58 21.76 27.89
N ARG A 2 3.69 22.26 27.32
CA ARG A 2 4.58 21.44 26.44
C ARG A 2 5.15 20.17 27.09
N LYS A 3 5.67 20.24 28.33
CA LYS A 3 6.16 19.06 29.08
C LYS A 3 5.04 18.07 29.47
N GLN A 4 3.83 18.56 29.74
CA GLN A 4 2.68 17.71 30.05
C GLN A 4 2.14 17.01 28.79
N GLY A 5 2.15 17.69 27.64
CA GLY A 5 1.81 17.11 26.34
C GLY A 5 2.75 15.96 25.97
N LEU A 6 4.06 16.13 26.13
CA LEU A 6 5.04 15.07 25.87
C LEU A 6 4.84 13.82 26.75
N SER A 7 4.53 14.00 28.03
CA SER A 7 4.21 12.87 28.92
C SER A 7 2.89 12.17 28.54
N ALA A 8 1.89 12.93 28.10
CA ALA A 8 0.62 12.39 27.62
C ALA A 8 0.74 11.66 26.27
N VAL A 9 1.70 12.03 25.42
CA VAL A 9 2.05 11.35 24.17
C VAL A 9 2.76 10.02 24.48
N ALA A 10 3.77 10.02 25.36
CA ALA A 10 4.52 8.83 25.73
C ALA A 10 3.65 7.72 26.37
N LYS A 11 2.58 8.09 27.08
CA LYS A 11 1.61 7.12 27.62
C LYS A 11 0.72 6.48 26.55
N LYS A 12 0.50 7.16 25.42
CA LYS A 12 -0.36 6.70 24.34
C LYS A 12 0.39 5.86 23.32
N SER A 13 1.70 6.05 23.17
CA SER A 13 2.51 5.35 22.17
C SER A 13 2.54 3.82 22.31
N SER A 14 2.16 3.28 23.47
CA SER A 14 2.03 1.82 23.68
C SER A 14 0.70 1.24 23.18
N ARG A 15 -0.29 2.08 22.81
CA ARG A 15 -1.60 1.64 22.33
C ARG A 15 -1.50 1.27 20.84
N VAL A 16 -2.14 0.16 20.44
CA VAL A 16 -2.13 -0.31 19.05
C VAL A 16 -2.84 0.70 18.16
N ALA A 17 -2.18 1.13 17.09
CA ALA A 17 -2.72 2.02 16.08
C ALA A 17 -2.73 1.30 14.73
N ALA A 18 -3.86 0.70 14.38
CA ALA A 18 -4.04 -0.06 13.14
C ALA A 18 -5.01 0.59 12.13
N GLU A 19 -5.81 1.56 12.58
CA GLU A 19 -6.63 2.41 11.71
C GLU A 19 -5.82 3.62 11.24
N GLY A 20 -6.44 4.59 10.58
CA GLY A 20 -5.80 5.81 10.06
C GLY A 20 -6.03 6.01 8.56
N LEU A 21 -5.02 6.52 7.86
CA LEU A 21 -5.10 6.85 6.43
C LEU A 21 -3.81 6.52 5.68
N ILE A 22 -4.01 6.10 4.43
CA ILE A 22 -2.99 6.17 3.38
C ILE A 22 -3.14 7.52 2.67
N GLY A 23 -2.06 8.30 2.64
CA GLY A 23 -1.95 9.51 1.84
C GLY A 23 -1.20 9.25 0.53
N VAL A 24 -1.65 9.88 -0.55
CA VAL A 24 -1.08 9.74 -1.88
C VAL A 24 -0.84 11.12 -2.49
N THR A 25 0.37 11.34 -2.97
CA THR A 25 0.75 12.53 -3.76
C THR A 25 1.42 12.09 -5.04
N VAL A 26 1.10 12.73 -6.16
CA VAL A 26 1.87 12.67 -7.41
C VAL A 26 2.26 14.09 -7.82
N LYS A 27 3.55 14.31 -8.11
CA LYS A 27 4.09 15.55 -8.67
C LYS A 27 5.01 15.19 -9.83
N ASP A 28 4.68 15.65 -11.02
CA ASP A 28 5.39 15.37 -12.27
C ASP A 28 5.60 13.86 -12.48
N ASN A 29 6.87 13.42 -12.50
CA ASN A 29 7.25 12.04 -12.76
C ASN A 29 7.54 11.24 -11.47
N GLN A 30 7.04 11.71 -10.32
CA GLN A 30 7.22 11.05 -9.03
C GLN A 30 5.91 11.00 -8.23
N GLY A 31 5.68 9.87 -7.55
CA GLY A 31 4.62 9.74 -6.56
C GLY A 31 5.15 9.24 -5.22
N ALA A 32 4.41 9.54 -4.15
CA ALA A 32 4.62 9.03 -2.82
C ALA A 32 3.33 8.47 -2.22
N LEU A 33 3.47 7.35 -1.50
CA LEU A 33 2.48 6.80 -0.59
C LEU A 33 2.99 6.95 0.83
N ILE A 34 2.12 7.30 1.78
CA ILE A 34 2.44 7.32 3.20
C ILE A 34 1.32 6.68 4.00
N GLU A 35 1.66 5.84 4.98
CA GLU A 35 0.72 5.33 5.96
C GLU A 35 0.92 6.05 7.30
N ILE A 36 -0.13 6.71 7.76
CA ILE A 36 -0.19 7.29 9.10
C ILE A 36 -1.34 6.65 9.84
N ASN A 37 -1.01 5.99 10.96
CA ASN A 37 -1.98 5.24 11.73
C ASN A 37 -2.56 6.06 12.88
N SER A 38 -3.76 5.68 13.30
CA SER A 38 -4.47 6.10 14.51
C SER A 38 -5.05 4.87 15.23
N GLU A 39 -5.54 5.05 16.47
CA GLU A 39 -6.19 3.97 17.21
C GLU A 39 -7.55 3.61 16.61
N THR A 40 -8.34 4.64 16.26
CA THR A 40 -9.69 4.46 15.73
C THR A 40 -9.85 4.99 14.31
N ASP A 41 -10.89 4.51 13.61
CA ASP A 41 -11.27 4.99 12.27
C ASP A 41 -11.95 6.37 12.32
N PHE A 42 -12.44 6.81 13.48
CA PHE A 42 -13.01 8.14 13.67
C PHE A 42 -11.98 9.25 13.43
N VAL A 43 -10.72 9.03 13.80
CA VAL A 43 -9.63 9.98 13.55
C VAL A 43 -9.37 10.18 12.05
N ALA A 44 -9.62 9.18 11.20
CA ALA A 44 -9.48 9.32 9.75
C ALA A 44 -10.43 10.39 9.15
N ARG A 45 -11.54 10.70 9.84
CA ARG A 45 -12.50 11.75 9.44
C ARG A 45 -12.16 13.14 10.01
N ASN A 46 -11.18 13.22 10.91
CA ASN A 46 -10.78 14.47 11.54
C ASN A 46 -9.95 15.32 10.58
N LYS A 47 -10.35 16.59 10.39
CA LYS A 47 -9.70 17.50 9.43
C LYS A 47 -8.22 17.77 9.74
N LEU A 48 -7.87 17.91 11.02
CA LEU A 48 -6.48 18.11 11.45
C LEU A 48 -5.60 16.90 11.08
N PHE A 49 -6.14 15.69 11.26
CA PHE A 49 -5.44 14.46 10.88
C PHE A 49 -5.30 14.33 9.35
N GLN A 50 -6.36 14.60 8.60
CA GLN A 50 -6.32 14.58 7.12
C GLN A 50 -5.30 15.58 6.56
N ASP A 51 -5.28 16.80 7.08
CA ASP A 51 -4.35 17.84 6.63
C ASP A 51 -2.89 17.46 6.97
N PHE A 52 -2.69 16.81 8.13
CA PHE A 52 -1.40 16.25 8.50
C PHE A 52 -0.95 15.15 7.54
N VAL A 53 -1.82 14.18 7.22
CA VAL A 53 -1.51 13.09 6.28
C VAL A 53 -1.18 13.64 4.89
N LYS A 54 -1.97 14.59 4.38
CA LYS A 54 -1.74 15.22 3.07
C LYS A 54 -0.43 16.01 3.02
N THR A 55 -0.10 16.72 4.10
CA THR A 55 1.17 17.44 4.17
C THR A 55 2.36 16.48 4.22
N CYS A 56 2.25 15.40 5.00
CA CYS A 56 3.29 14.39 5.08
C CYS A 56 3.46 13.62 3.76
N SER A 57 2.38 13.34 3.01
CA SER A 57 2.50 12.69 1.68
C SER A 57 3.28 13.54 0.68
N ASP A 58 3.11 14.87 0.74
CA ASP A 58 3.90 15.81 -0.05
C ASP A 58 5.38 15.81 0.36
N LEU A 59 5.67 15.85 1.66
CA LEU A 59 7.04 15.82 2.18
C LEU A 59 7.74 14.48 1.88
N SER A 60 6.99 13.37 1.86
CA SER A 60 7.50 12.04 1.54
C SER A 60 8.15 11.95 0.17
N LEU A 61 7.82 12.82 -0.79
CA LEU A 61 8.51 12.87 -2.08
C LEU A 61 10.02 13.10 -1.95
N THR A 62 10.47 13.69 -0.84
CA THR A 62 11.88 14.06 -0.63
C THR A 62 12.56 13.35 0.53
N CYS A 63 11.87 12.43 1.22
CA CYS A 63 12.44 11.73 2.37
C CYS A 63 13.16 10.42 2.02
N ASN A 64 13.22 10.04 0.74
CA ASN A 64 13.85 8.78 0.27
C ASN A 64 13.34 7.52 0.98
N GLU A 65 12.03 7.47 1.25
CA GLU A 65 11.35 6.41 2.03
C GLU A 65 11.79 6.30 3.51
N ASP A 66 12.68 7.16 3.98
CA ASP A 66 13.17 7.17 5.37
C ASP A 66 12.24 8.03 6.26
N ILE A 67 11.59 7.35 7.20
CA ILE A 67 10.65 7.97 8.13
C ILE A 67 11.36 8.86 9.16
N GLU A 68 12.59 8.53 9.53
CA GLU A 68 13.35 9.35 10.48
C GLU A 68 13.79 10.66 9.83
N ILE A 69 14.14 10.63 8.52
CA ILE A 69 14.32 11.86 7.74
C ILE A 69 13.02 12.66 7.72
N LEU A 70 11.89 12.03 7.37
CA LEU A 70 10.59 12.70 7.29
C LEU A 70 10.21 13.39 8.61
N LYS A 71 10.36 12.69 9.74
CA LYS A 71 10.07 13.20 11.10
C LYS A 71 10.85 14.47 11.45
N GLN A 72 12.04 14.64 10.88
CA GLN A 72 12.91 15.80 11.10
C GLN A 72 12.61 16.97 10.15
N MET A 73 11.91 16.72 9.03
CA MET A 73 11.55 17.78 8.08
C MET A 73 10.66 18.84 8.74
N GLN A 74 10.75 20.08 8.24
CA GLN A 74 9.90 21.18 8.69
C GLN A 74 8.45 20.95 8.26
N TYR A 75 7.53 21.02 9.22
CA TYR A 75 6.11 21.08 8.93
C TYR A 75 5.73 22.52 8.55
N PRO A 76 5.17 22.75 7.35
CA PRO A 76 4.90 24.10 6.85
C PRO A 76 4.04 24.94 7.80
N ASN A 77 4.39 26.23 7.92
CA ASN A 77 3.61 27.25 8.62
C ASN A 77 3.41 27.07 10.13
N THR A 78 4.09 26.11 10.78
CA THR A 78 3.96 25.89 12.23
C THR A 78 5.26 26.13 13.01
N GLY A 79 6.41 26.20 12.32
CA GLY A 79 7.72 26.29 12.96
C GLY A 79 8.11 25.02 13.74
N ARG A 80 7.41 23.90 13.47
CA ARG A 80 7.62 22.58 14.08
C ARG A 80 8.21 21.62 13.04
N SER A 81 8.93 20.59 13.50
CA SER A 81 9.18 19.42 12.64
C SER A 81 7.91 18.57 12.49
N VAL A 82 7.89 17.64 11.54
CA VAL A 82 6.80 16.66 11.38
C VAL A 82 6.56 15.90 12.68
N ASP A 83 7.62 15.46 13.38
CA ASP A 83 7.49 14.76 14.67
C ASP A 83 6.87 15.64 15.77
N GLN A 84 7.25 16.92 15.82
CA GLN A 84 6.68 17.87 16.77
C GLN A 84 5.21 18.21 16.45
N GLU A 85 4.85 18.25 15.16
CA GLU A 85 3.47 18.40 14.72
C GLU A 85 2.64 17.16 15.06
N LEU A 86 3.17 15.95 14.85
CA LEU A 86 2.55 14.70 15.25
C LEU A 86 2.26 14.69 16.76
N ALA A 87 3.24 15.04 17.59
CA ALA A 87 3.08 15.13 19.03
C ALA A 87 2.00 16.16 19.44
N ASN A 88 1.89 17.27 18.70
CA ASN A 88 0.83 18.25 18.91
C ASN A 88 -0.55 17.67 18.54
N ASN A 89 -0.66 16.94 17.44
CA ASN A 89 -1.90 16.31 17.01
C ASN A 89 -2.35 15.23 18.00
N ILE A 90 -1.44 14.40 18.50
CA ILE A 90 -1.72 13.41 19.56
C ILE A 90 -2.24 14.09 20.83
N ALA A 91 -1.63 15.21 21.24
CA ALA A 91 -2.07 15.94 22.42
C ALA A 91 -3.45 16.60 22.23
N THR A 92 -3.77 17.01 21.01
CA THR A 92 -5.02 17.70 20.66
C THR A 92 -6.18 16.74 20.45
N ILE A 93 -5.95 15.65 19.71
CA ILE A 93 -6.97 14.65 19.36
C ILE A 93 -7.16 13.63 20.48
N GLY A 94 -6.09 13.30 21.22
CA GLY A 94 -6.17 12.37 22.36
C GLY A 94 -5.98 10.89 22.01
N GLU A 95 -5.61 10.58 20.77
CA GLU A 95 -5.27 9.21 20.32
C GLU A 95 -3.79 9.09 19.96
N ASN A 96 -3.25 7.88 20.09
CA ASN A 96 -1.95 7.51 19.54
C ASN A 96 -2.00 7.63 18.03
N MET A 97 -0.93 8.16 17.47
CA MET A 97 -0.74 8.26 16.04
C MET A 97 0.70 7.95 15.72
N ASN A 98 0.93 7.34 14.57
CA ASN A 98 2.28 6.99 14.13
C ASN A 98 2.43 7.22 12.63
N VAL A 99 3.53 7.85 12.23
CA VAL A 99 3.98 7.85 10.84
C VAL A 99 4.71 6.54 10.61
N ARG A 100 4.06 5.58 9.94
CA ARG A 100 4.50 4.18 9.94
C ARG A 100 5.48 3.86 8.82
N ARG A 101 5.10 4.14 7.58
CA ARG A 101 5.90 3.82 6.40
C ARG A 101 5.57 4.74 5.25
N SER A 102 6.54 4.94 4.37
CA SER A 102 6.37 5.69 3.12
C SER A 102 7.05 4.94 1.99
N LYS A 103 6.50 5.09 0.79
CA LYS A 103 7.01 4.48 -0.43
C LYS A 103 6.98 5.50 -1.55
N ILE A 104 7.97 5.45 -2.43
CA ILE A 104 8.16 6.39 -3.52
C ILE A 104 8.27 5.61 -4.82
N LEU A 105 7.66 6.13 -5.87
CA LEU A 105 7.82 5.60 -7.23
C LEU A 105 8.18 6.75 -8.17
N LYS A 106 9.17 6.53 -9.03
CA LYS A 106 9.67 7.54 -9.98
C LYS A 106 9.78 6.94 -11.38
N VAL A 107 9.61 7.78 -12.39
CA VAL A 107 10.00 7.48 -13.77
C VAL A 107 10.86 8.61 -14.31
N SER A 108 11.84 8.27 -15.14
CA SER A 108 12.66 9.30 -15.80
C SER A 108 11.86 10.03 -16.88
N ASN A 109 11.03 9.28 -17.61
CA ASN A 109 10.19 9.79 -18.68
C ASN A 109 8.93 8.94 -18.83
N GLY A 110 7.76 9.57 -18.79
CA GLY A 110 6.47 8.89 -18.80
C GLY A 110 5.49 9.52 -17.83
N VAL A 111 4.74 8.69 -17.10
CA VAL A 111 3.72 9.11 -16.14
C VAL A 111 3.73 8.23 -14.87
N ILE A 112 3.47 8.87 -13.73
CA ILE A 112 3.07 8.19 -12.50
C ILE A 112 1.57 8.35 -12.33
N ILE A 113 0.85 7.25 -12.14
CA ILE A 113 -0.59 7.24 -11.91
C ILE A 113 -0.86 6.83 -10.47
N SER A 114 -1.74 7.57 -9.80
CA SER A 114 -2.27 7.19 -8.49
C SER A 114 -3.71 6.67 -8.56
N TYR A 115 -4.02 5.72 -7.69
CA TYR A 115 -5.40 5.33 -7.38
C TYR A 115 -5.57 5.19 -5.86
N VAL A 116 -6.70 5.66 -5.35
CA VAL A 116 -7.06 5.58 -3.92
C VAL A 116 -8.37 4.83 -3.81
N HIS A 117 -8.38 3.76 -3.01
CA HIS A 117 -9.57 2.98 -2.72
C HIS A 117 -10.08 3.26 -1.29
N ASN A 118 -11.39 3.18 -1.10
CA ASN A 118 -12.09 3.63 0.11
C ASN A 118 -11.70 5.07 0.46
N ASN A 119 -11.93 5.96 -0.50
CA ASN A 119 -11.57 7.37 -0.43
C ASN A 119 -12.31 8.08 0.72
N VAL A 120 -11.56 8.78 1.56
CA VAL A 120 -12.07 9.60 2.67
C VAL A 120 -12.02 11.08 2.32
N ALA A 121 -10.99 11.51 1.62
CA ALA A 121 -10.82 12.86 1.07
C ALA A 121 -9.81 12.82 -0.09
N ASP A 122 -9.74 13.87 -0.90
CA ASP A 122 -8.80 13.93 -2.04
C ASP A 122 -7.35 13.52 -1.68
N GLY A 123 -6.87 12.44 -2.30
CA GLY A 123 -5.57 11.83 -2.05
C GLY A 123 -5.48 10.94 -0.80
N LEU A 124 -6.56 10.70 -0.06
CA LEU A 124 -6.59 10.01 1.23
C LEU A 124 -7.59 8.84 1.24
N GLY A 125 -7.17 7.66 1.68
CA GLY A 125 -8.07 6.48 1.78
C GLY A 125 -7.49 5.33 2.61
N LYS A 126 -8.07 4.14 2.49
CA LYS A 126 -7.55 2.93 3.20
C LYS A 126 -6.54 2.12 2.36
N LEU A 127 -6.44 2.40 1.07
CA LEU A 127 -5.50 1.76 0.15
C LEU A 127 -5.08 2.78 -0.90
N GLY A 128 -3.77 2.96 -1.06
CA GLY A 128 -3.18 3.80 -2.09
C GLY A 128 -2.31 2.97 -3.02
N VAL A 129 -2.39 3.24 -4.32
CA VAL A 129 -1.62 2.58 -5.37
C VAL A 129 -0.93 3.64 -6.21
N LEU A 130 0.33 3.38 -6.58
CA LEU A 130 1.06 4.09 -7.63
C LEU A 130 1.49 3.12 -8.72
N VAL A 131 1.37 3.55 -9.97
CA VAL A 131 1.79 2.82 -11.18
C VAL A 131 2.71 3.70 -12.00
N ALA A 132 3.82 3.13 -12.47
CA ALA A 132 4.79 3.79 -13.32
C ALA A 132 4.72 3.25 -14.75
N LEU A 133 4.41 4.12 -15.71
CA LEU A 133 4.52 3.84 -17.14
C LEU A 133 5.60 4.72 -17.75
N GLU A 134 6.59 4.11 -18.38
CA GLU A 134 7.66 4.77 -19.13
C GLU A 134 7.34 4.75 -20.63
N SER A 135 7.34 5.93 -21.26
CA SER A 135 7.11 6.08 -22.69
C SER A 135 7.32 7.53 -23.13
N ASN A 136 7.61 7.73 -24.43
CA ASN A 136 7.56 9.03 -25.10
C ASN A 136 6.16 9.36 -25.67
N GLY A 137 5.20 8.45 -25.53
CA GLY A 137 3.87 8.58 -26.09
C GLY A 137 2.99 9.61 -25.39
N ASP A 138 1.76 9.71 -25.89
CA ASP A 138 0.73 10.59 -25.36
C ASP A 138 0.43 10.28 -23.88
N LYS A 139 0.66 11.28 -23.02
CA LYS A 139 0.51 11.17 -21.55
C LYS A 139 -0.93 10.94 -21.11
N ASP A 140 -1.93 11.41 -21.86
CA ASP A 140 -3.34 11.24 -21.50
C ASP A 140 -3.77 9.80 -21.78
N LYS A 141 -3.34 9.23 -22.91
CA LYS A 141 -3.54 7.80 -23.21
C LYS A 141 -2.82 6.89 -22.22
N LEU A 142 -1.57 7.20 -21.88
CA LEU A 142 -0.83 6.48 -20.82
C LEU A 142 -1.58 6.55 -19.49
N SER A 143 -2.04 7.73 -19.11
CA SER A 143 -2.77 7.94 -17.86
C SER A 143 -4.10 7.17 -17.81
N SER A 144 -4.81 7.07 -18.93
CA SER A 144 -6.07 6.33 -19.00
C SER A 144 -5.87 4.83 -18.72
N VAL A 145 -4.90 4.20 -19.37
CA VAL A 145 -4.58 2.78 -19.16
C VAL A 145 -3.93 2.57 -17.79
N GLY A 146 -3.03 3.46 -17.38
CA GLY A 146 -2.40 3.40 -16.05
C GLY A 146 -3.42 3.45 -14.91
N LYS A 147 -4.52 4.19 -15.04
CA LYS A 147 -5.62 4.19 -14.06
C LYS A 147 -6.31 2.84 -13.96
N GLN A 148 -6.56 2.19 -15.09
CA GLN A 148 -7.16 0.84 -15.12
C GLN A 148 -6.23 -0.19 -14.45
N ILE A 149 -4.92 -0.11 -14.72
CA ILE A 149 -3.91 -0.97 -14.07
C ILE A 149 -3.86 -0.69 -12.56
N ALA A 150 -3.90 0.57 -12.14
CA ALA A 150 -3.90 0.93 -10.72
C ALA A 150 -5.14 0.42 -9.98
N MET A 151 -6.32 0.46 -10.61
CA MET A 151 -7.54 -0.15 -10.10
C MET A 151 -7.44 -1.67 -9.99
N HIS A 152 -6.83 -2.32 -11.00
CA HIS A 152 -6.59 -3.76 -10.98
C HIS A 152 -5.68 -4.15 -9.81
N ILE A 153 -4.54 -3.47 -9.63
CA ILE A 153 -3.62 -3.69 -8.50
C ILE A 153 -4.34 -3.54 -7.16
N ALA A 154 -5.21 -2.52 -7.02
CA ALA A 154 -5.98 -2.34 -5.80
C ALA A 154 -6.92 -3.51 -5.50
N ALA A 155 -7.45 -4.17 -6.54
CA ALA A 155 -8.35 -5.32 -6.40
C ALA A 155 -7.60 -6.64 -6.17
N THR A 156 -6.42 -6.83 -6.78
CA THR A 156 -5.72 -8.13 -6.80
C THR A 156 -4.49 -8.21 -5.91
N SER A 157 -3.93 -7.07 -5.46
CA SER A 157 -2.75 -7.02 -4.58
C SER A 157 -1.59 -7.93 -5.04
N PRO A 158 -1.11 -7.80 -6.29
CA PRO A 158 -0.03 -8.64 -6.82
C PRO A 158 1.24 -8.50 -5.99
N LYS A 159 1.98 -9.60 -5.85
CA LYS A 159 3.23 -9.67 -5.09
C LYS A 159 4.44 -9.17 -5.88
N SER A 160 4.39 -9.28 -7.20
CA SER A 160 5.48 -8.84 -8.08
C SER A 160 4.97 -8.34 -9.43
N LEU A 161 5.81 -7.62 -10.16
CA LEU A 161 5.52 -7.16 -11.52
C LEU A 161 5.67 -8.31 -12.53
N ASN A 162 6.83 -8.97 -12.50
CA ASN A 162 7.15 -10.15 -13.32
C ASN A 162 7.45 -11.37 -12.45
N ILE A 163 7.54 -12.55 -13.07
CA ILE A 163 7.82 -13.82 -12.37
C ILE A 163 9.22 -13.77 -11.75
N GLU A 164 10.18 -13.27 -12.51
CA GLU A 164 11.58 -13.08 -12.14
C GLU A 164 11.80 -12.09 -11.00
N ASP A 165 10.83 -11.21 -10.72
CA ASP A 165 10.88 -10.25 -9.60
C ASP A 165 10.30 -10.84 -8.31
N LEU A 166 9.76 -12.05 -8.35
CA LEU A 166 9.15 -12.70 -7.19
C LEU A 166 10.23 -13.34 -6.32
N ASP A 167 10.09 -13.21 -5.00
CA ASP A 167 10.99 -13.82 -4.03
C ASP A 167 11.08 -15.34 -4.24
N GLU A 168 12.29 -15.84 -4.50
CA GLU A 168 12.56 -17.25 -4.79
C GLU A 168 12.13 -18.15 -3.61
N ASP A 169 12.28 -17.68 -2.37
CA ASP A 169 11.84 -18.43 -1.18
C ASP A 169 10.32 -18.61 -1.16
N VAL A 170 9.56 -17.64 -1.68
CA VAL A 170 8.10 -17.73 -1.79
C VAL A 170 7.72 -18.72 -2.88
N VAL A 171 8.42 -18.70 -4.01
CA VAL A 171 8.20 -19.62 -5.14
C VAL A 171 8.48 -21.06 -4.72
N ASP A 172 9.61 -21.29 -4.05
CA ASP A 172 10.03 -22.63 -3.63
C ASP A 172 9.12 -23.20 -2.54
N ARG A 173 8.73 -22.35 -1.58
CA ARG A 173 7.76 -22.74 -0.55
C ARG A 173 6.43 -23.14 -1.16
N GLU A 174 5.90 -22.35 -2.09
CA GLU A 174 4.64 -22.67 -2.76
C GLU A 174 4.75 -23.97 -3.57
N ARG A 175 5.85 -24.13 -4.31
CA ARG A 175 6.13 -25.37 -5.07
C ARG A 175 6.11 -26.59 -4.15
N GLN A 176 6.78 -26.50 -3.01
CA GLN A 176 6.84 -27.60 -2.04
C GLN A 176 5.46 -27.92 -1.47
N VAL A 177 4.68 -26.90 -1.10
CA VAL A 177 3.29 -27.07 -0.63
C VAL A 177 2.45 -27.82 -1.68
N LEU A 178 2.58 -27.46 -2.95
CA LEU A 178 1.84 -28.12 -4.03
C LEU A 178 2.29 -29.56 -4.29
N ILE A 179 3.59 -29.85 -4.14
CA ILE A 179 4.12 -31.23 -4.20
C ILE A 179 3.53 -32.06 -3.06
N ASP A 180 3.60 -31.55 -1.83
CA ASP A 180 3.11 -32.25 -0.64
C ASP A 180 1.62 -32.55 -0.73
N GLN A 181 0.81 -31.58 -1.20
CA GLN A 181 -0.61 -31.79 -1.47
C GLN A 181 -0.86 -32.88 -2.52
N ALA A 182 -0.07 -32.91 -3.59
CA ALA A 182 -0.23 -33.91 -4.65
C ALA A 182 0.17 -35.32 -4.16
N VAL A 183 1.25 -35.43 -3.39
CA VAL A 183 1.67 -36.70 -2.76
C VAL A 183 0.64 -37.18 -1.75
N ALA A 184 0.12 -36.29 -0.89
CA ALA A 184 -0.94 -36.60 0.07
C ALA A 184 -2.24 -37.09 -0.61
N SER A 185 -2.49 -36.69 -1.87
CA SER A 185 -3.60 -37.20 -2.68
C SER A 185 -3.35 -38.59 -3.32
N GLY A 186 -2.27 -39.27 -2.93
CA GLY A 186 -1.93 -40.63 -3.37
C GLY A 186 -1.14 -40.70 -4.68
N LYS A 187 -0.59 -39.58 -5.16
CA LYS A 187 0.19 -39.55 -6.41
C LYS A 187 1.67 -39.87 -6.15
N PRO A 188 2.31 -40.70 -6.98
CA PRO A 188 3.77 -40.88 -6.93
C PRO A 188 4.50 -39.54 -7.09
N LYS A 189 5.64 -39.39 -6.41
CA LYS A 189 6.43 -38.14 -6.38
C LYS A 189 6.77 -37.61 -7.78
N GLU A 190 7.18 -38.47 -8.70
CA GLU A 190 7.49 -38.07 -10.09
C GLU A 190 6.27 -37.53 -10.85
N ILE A 191 5.07 -38.04 -10.56
CA ILE A 191 3.81 -37.54 -11.14
C ILE A 191 3.42 -36.22 -10.46
N ALA A 192 3.60 -36.13 -9.14
CA ALA A 192 3.35 -34.90 -8.38
C ALA A 192 4.20 -33.73 -8.91
N GLU A 193 5.50 -33.94 -9.13
CA GLU A 193 6.41 -32.93 -9.67
C GLU A 193 5.99 -32.43 -11.06
N LYS A 194 5.60 -33.34 -11.98
CA LYS A 194 5.09 -32.94 -13.31
C LYS A 194 3.79 -32.15 -13.24
N MET A 195 2.91 -32.48 -12.28
CA MET A 195 1.64 -31.77 -12.09
C MET A 195 1.81 -30.37 -11.49
N VAL A 196 2.84 -30.19 -10.65
CA VAL A 196 3.10 -28.94 -9.96
C VAL A 196 3.45 -27.82 -10.92
N ASN A 197 4.11 -28.12 -12.05
CA ASN A 197 4.41 -27.11 -13.08
C ASN A 197 3.15 -26.35 -13.55
N GLY A 198 2.06 -27.08 -13.84
CA GLY A 198 0.80 -26.46 -14.25
C GLY A 198 0.15 -25.64 -13.13
N ARG A 199 0.27 -26.10 -11.87
CA ARG A 199 -0.25 -25.37 -10.71
C ARG A 199 0.56 -24.11 -10.40
N MET A 200 1.88 -24.15 -10.58
CA MET A 200 2.75 -22.99 -10.46
C MET A 200 2.42 -21.93 -11.53
N LEU A 201 2.11 -22.33 -12.76
CA LEU A 201 1.63 -21.39 -13.77
C LEU A 201 0.35 -20.66 -13.32
N LYS A 202 -0.57 -21.37 -12.68
CA LYS A 202 -1.78 -20.76 -12.10
C LYS A 202 -1.44 -19.82 -10.94
N TYR A 203 -0.53 -20.24 -10.05
CA TYR A 203 -0.05 -19.40 -8.96
C TYR A 203 0.53 -18.08 -9.47
N PHE A 204 1.36 -18.11 -10.52
CA PHE A 204 1.89 -16.90 -11.13
C PHE A 204 0.79 -16.00 -11.70
N GLN A 205 -0.26 -16.57 -12.31
CA GLN A 205 -1.43 -15.80 -12.76
C GLN A 205 -2.23 -15.16 -11.61
N GLU A 206 -2.05 -15.63 -10.37
CA GLU A 206 -2.70 -15.07 -9.19
C GLU A 206 -1.86 -13.98 -8.52
N VAL A 207 -0.51 -14.09 -8.54
CA VAL A 207 0.36 -13.20 -7.75
C VAL A 207 1.27 -12.27 -8.57
N VAL A 208 1.42 -12.49 -9.88
CA VAL A 208 2.30 -11.69 -10.75
C VAL A 208 1.47 -10.80 -11.65
N LEU A 209 1.63 -9.49 -11.53
CA LEU A 209 0.79 -8.50 -12.22
C LEU A 209 0.72 -8.74 -13.73
N ASN A 210 1.86 -8.94 -14.40
CA ASN A 210 1.88 -9.13 -15.85
C ASN A 210 1.27 -10.46 -16.32
N GLU A 211 1.07 -11.43 -15.43
CA GLU A 211 0.40 -12.70 -15.73
C GLU A 211 -1.08 -12.71 -15.35
N GLN A 212 -1.54 -11.74 -14.55
CA GLN A 212 -2.94 -11.58 -14.17
C GLN A 212 -3.80 -11.17 -15.36
N VAL A 213 -5.02 -11.71 -15.37
CA VAL A 213 -6.10 -11.25 -16.26
C VAL A 213 -6.70 -9.98 -15.66
N SER A 214 -6.83 -8.95 -16.48
CA SER A 214 -7.37 -7.64 -16.09
C SER A 214 -8.78 -7.80 -15.50
N VAL A 215 -9.01 -7.20 -14.35
CA VAL A 215 -10.36 -7.17 -13.73
C VAL A 215 -11.31 -6.21 -14.45
N ILE A 216 -10.79 -5.39 -15.36
CA ILE A 216 -11.57 -4.38 -16.09
C ILE A 216 -12.33 -5.03 -17.25
N ASP A 217 -11.69 -5.94 -17.98
CA ASP A 217 -12.33 -6.65 -19.11
C ASP A 217 -12.55 -8.14 -18.83
N GLY A 218 -11.88 -8.73 -17.85
CA GLY A 218 -12.01 -10.14 -17.48
C GLY A 218 -11.38 -11.12 -18.46
N GLU A 219 -10.62 -10.63 -19.45
CA GLU A 219 -10.15 -11.45 -20.59
C GLU A 219 -8.68 -11.21 -20.93
N THR A 220 -8.20 -9.96 -20.88
CA THR A 220 -6.86 -9.60 -21.36
C THR A 220 -5.84 -9.65 -20.22
N LYS A 221 -4.66 -10.24 -20.42
CA LYS A 221 -3.57 -10.12 -19.44
C LYS A 221 -3.02 -8.70 -19.37
N ILE A 222 -2.54 -8.29 -18.20
CA ILE A 222 -2.00 -6.92 -18.02
C ILE A 222 -0.85 -6.63 -18.98
N LYS A 223 0.07 -7.58 -19.23
CA LYS A 223 1.14 -7.40 -20.22
C LYS A 223 0.62 -7.16 -21.65
N ASP A 224 -0.51 -7.78 -22.00
CA ASP A 224 -1.13 -7.64 -23.31
C ASP A 224 -1.89 -6.30 -23.41
N VAL A 225 -2.44 -5.78 -22.31
CA VAL A 225 -2.98 -4.41 -22.21
C VAL A 225 -1.89 -3.38 -22.51
N VAL A 226 -0.70 -3.53 -21.92
CA VAL A 226 0.46 -2.64 -22.19
C VAL A 226 0.92 -2.79 -23.65
N THR A 227 1.00 -4.02 -24.15
CA THR A 227 1.38 -4.30 -25.55
C THR A 227 0.40 -3.68 -26.55
N LYS A 228 -0.90 -3.69 -26.25
CA LYS A 228 -1.92 -3.03 -27.07
C LYS A 228 -1.73 -1.51 -27.07
N LEU A 229 -1.53 -0.91 -25.90
CA LEU A 229 -1.25 0.52 -25.79
C LEU A 229 0.00 0.94 -26.58
N GLN A 230 1.05 0.12 -26.53
CA GLN A 230 2.27 0.34 -27.32
C GLN A 230 1.97 0.44 -28.83
N LYS A 231 1.14 -0.46 -29.36
CA LYS A 231 0.71 -0.43 -30.77
C LYS A 231 -0.14 0.79 -31.09
N ASP A 232 -1.05 1.16 -30.17
CA ASP A 232 -1.96 2.29 -30.36
C ASP A 232 -1.24 3.66 -30.30
N LEU A 233 -0.07 3.71 -29.66
CA LEU A 233 0.77 4.90 -29.56
C LEU A 233 1.93 4.94 -30.58
N ASP A 234 2.19 3.83 -31.27
CA ASP A 234 3.35 3.66 -32.16
C ASP A 234 4.70 4.05 -31.50
N THR A 235 4.85 3.69 -30.24
CA THR A 235 6.07 3.98 -29.45
C THR A 235 6.17 3.01 -28.28
N GLU A 236 7.39 2.77 -27.79
CA GLU A 236 7.63 1.86 -26.66
C GLU A 236 6.87 2.30 -25.40
N VAL A 237 6.24 1.35 -24.73
CA VAL A 237 5.56 1.55 -23.45
C VAL A 237 5.98 0.46 -22.50
N LYS A 238 6.58 0.85 -21.38
CA LYS A 238 7.01 -0.06 -20.33
C LYS A 238 6.24 0.21 -19.05
N LEU A 239 5.59 -0.81 -18.51
CA LEU A 239 5.15 -0.82 -17.12
C LEU A 239 6.39 -1.05 -16.25
N SER A 240 6.97 0.01 -15.71
CA SER A 240 8.28 -0.05 -15.05
C SER A 240 8.20 -0.34 -13.55
N GLY A 241 7.02 -0.20 -12.95
CA GLY A 241 6.82 -0.57 -11.56
C GLY A 241 5.43 -0.24 -11.04
N PHE A 242 5.13 -0.77 -9.87
CA PHE A 242 3.99 -0.35 -9.06
C PHE A 242 4.35 -0.46 -7.58
N ILE A 243 3.66 0.32 -6.75
CA ILE A 243 3.68 0.17 -5.30
C ILE A 243 2.27 0.37 -4.77
N PHE A 244 1.91 -0.32 -3.71
CA PHE A 244 0.67 -0.04 -2.99
C PHE A 244 0.89 -0.18 -1.49
N LEU A 245 0.09 0.53 -0.70
CA LEU A 245 0.04 0.39 0.75
C LEU A 245 -1.42 0.17 1.16
N LYS A 246 -1.66 -0.90 1.92
CA LYS A 246 -2.93 -1.14 2.60
C LYS A 246 -2.80 -0.75 4.07
N LEU A 247 -3.75 0.05 4.55
CA LEU A 247 -3.81 0.49 5.94
C LEU A 247 -3.82 -0.71 6.89
N GLY A 248 -2.99 -0.66 7.92
CA GLY A 248 -2.96 -1.66 9.00
C GLY A 248 -2.37 -3.01 8.62
N GLU A 249 -1.93 -3.19 7.36
CA GLU A 249 -1.38 -4.46 6.89
C GLU A 249 -0.15 -4.86 7.72
N GLY A 250 -0.18 -6.06 8.30
CA GLY A 250 0.88 -6.59 9.16
C GLY A 250 0.87 -6.06 10.60
N ILE A 251 -0.16 -5.32 11.01
CA ILE A 251 -0.39 -4.96 12.42
C ILE A 251 -1.35 -5.98 13.02
N GLU A 252 -0.90 -6.68 14.06
CA GLU A 252 -1.78 -7.54 14.85
C GLU A 252 -2.67 -6.68 15.73
N VAL A 253 -3.98 -6.83 15.54
CA VAL A 253 -5.00 -6.23 16.41
C VAL A 253 -5.59 -7.35 17.23
N SER A 254 -5.39 -7.33 18.54
CA SER A 254 -6.07 -8.25 19.45
C SER A 254 -7.58 -8.00 19.37
N GLU A 255 -8.36 -9.04 19.10
CA GLU A 255 -9.82 -8.98 19.27
C GLU A 255 -10.12 -8.75 20.75
N ASN A 256 -10.48 -7.52 21.11
CA ASN A 256 -11.01 -7.25 22.43
C ASN A 256 -12.48 -7.66 22.45
N ASP A 257 -12.81 -8.66 23.26
CA ASP A 257 -14.20 -9.02 23.53
C ASP A 257 -14.85 -7.90 24.35
N PHE A 258 -15.57 -7.02 23.64
CA PHE A 258 -16.26 -5.88 24.23
C PHE A 258 -17.26 -6.32 25.32
N ALA A 259 -17.86 -7.51 25.19
CA ALA A 259 -18.76 -8.02 26.22
C ALA A 259 -17.98 -8.44 27.48
N ALA A 260 -16.81 -9.06 27.32
CA ALA A 260 -15.93 -9.38 28.44
C ALA A 260 -15.35 -8.13 29.12
N GLU A 261 -14.99 -7.09 28.35
CA GLU A 261 -14.49 -5.81 28.89
C GLU A 261 -15.57 -5.06 29.67
N VAL A 262 -16.81 -5.04 29.14
CA VAL A 262 -17.98 -4.47 29.84
C VAL A 262 -18.29 -5.27 31.11
N ALA A 263 -18.26 -6.61 31.07
CA ALA A 263 -18.48 -7.46 32.23
C ALA A 263 -17.41 -7.24 33.33
N ALA A 264 -16.14 -7.18 32.93
CA ALA A 264 -15.02 -6.93 33.83
C ALA A 264 -15.09 -5.54 34.49
N THR A 265 -15.53 -4.52 33.76
CA THR A 265 -15.63 -3.13 34.26
C THR A 265 -16.91 -2.92 35.09
N ALA A 266 -18.01 -3.60 34.75
CA ALA A 266 -19.27 -3.55 35.49
C ALA A 266 -19.28 -4.41 36.77
N GLY A 267 -18.24 -5.23 37.00
CA GLY A 267 -18.16 -6.14 38.16
C GLY A 267 -19.18 -7.27 38.12
N ILE A 268 -19.75 -7.57 36.95
CA ILE A 268 -20.71 -8.65 36.76
C ILE A 268 -19.90 -9.87 36.33
N LYS A 269 -19.75 -10.83 37.24
CA LYS A 269 -19.22 -12.17 36.93
C LYS A 269 -20.27 -12.99 36.19
#